data_AF-A0A2N5GF48-F1
#
_entry.id   AF-A0A2N5GF48-F1
#
_cell.length_a   1.000
_cell.length_b   1.000
_cell.length_c   1.000
_cell.angle_alpha   90.00
_cell.angle_beta   90.00
_cell.angle_gamma   90.00
#
_symmetry.space_group_name_H-M   'P 1'
#
loop_
_entity.id
_entity.type
_entity.pdbx_description
1 polymer ?
#
loop_
_entity_poly.entity_id
_entity_poly.type
_entity_poly.pdbx_seq_one_letter_code
_entity_poly.pdbx_strand_id
1 'polypeptide(L)' 'MGDDREDIEMATSTLYERFTLNESEVKQIISTPRTQITEINVFNDVKLTKEERVAHSANILKSRKCRS' A
#
# COMPACT_ATOMS: atom_id res chain seq x y z
N MET A 1 18.97 -23.36 5.18
CA MET A 1 18.16 -23.15 3.97
C MET A 1 16.90 -23.97 4.13
N GLY A 2 15.81 -23.35 4.57
CA GLY A 2 14.57 -24.07 4.89
C GLY A 2 13.40 -23.14 5.26
N ASP A 3 13.38 -21.92 4.72
CA ASP A 3 12.43 -20.86 5.10
C ASP A 3 11.58 -20.44 3.87
N ASP A 4 12.21 -20.39 2.69
CA ASP A 4 11.58 -19.93 1.44
C ASP A 4 10.35 -20.74 0.99
N ARG A 5 10.16 -21.97 1.47
CA ARG A 5 9.03 -22.82 1.05
C ARG A 5 7.75 -22.51 1.83
N GLU A 6 7.87 -22.24 3.12
CA GLU A 6 6.74 -21.86 3.99
C GLU A 6 6.21 -20.49 3.59
N ASP A 7 7.11 -19.54 3.29
CA ASP A 7 6.73 -18.21 2.81
C ASP A 7 5.98 -18.24 1.47
N ILE A 8 6.40 -19.11 0.54
CA ILE A 8 5.71 -19.31 -0.74
C ILE A 8 4.34 -19.99 -0.55
N GLU A 9 4.21 -20.95 0.37
CA GLU A 9 2.92 -21.57 0.70
C GLU A 9 1.96 -20.56 1.35
N MET A 10 2.43 -19.70 2.25
CA MET A 10 1.61 -18.65 2.87
C MET A 10 1.17 -17.59 1.84
N ALA A 11 2.06 -17.21 0.92
CA ALA A 11 1.77 -16.25 -0.15
C ALA A 11 0.81 -16.80 -1.22
N THR A 12 0.78 -18.13 -1.44
CA THR A 12 -0.11 -18.75 -2.42
C THR A 12 -1.49 -19.09 -1.85
N SER A 13 -1.57 -19.42 -0.56
CA SER A 13 -2.84 -19.68 0.14
C SER A 13 -3.75 -18.45 0.15
N THR A 14 -3.17 -17.25 0.33
CA THR A 14 -3.89 -15.97 0.34
C THR A 14 -4.47 -15.55 -1.01
N LEU A 15 -4.00 -16.08 -2.14
CA LEU A 15 -4.53 -15.77 -3.48
C LEU A 15 -5.90 -16.40 -3.74
N TYR A 16 -6.27 -17.47 -3.02
CA TYR A 16 -7.51 -18.22 -3.23
C TYR A 16 -8.54 -18.02 -2.12
N GLU A 17 -8.16 -17.37 -1.02
CA GLU A 17 -9.08 -17.08 0.08
C GLU A 17 -10.06 -15.97 -0.30
N ARG A 18 -11.33 -16.34 -0.40
CA ARG A 18 -12.43 -15.37 -0.53
C ARG A 18 -12.82 -14.87 0.85
N PHE A 19 -12.31 -13.71 1.23
CA PHE A 19 -12.77 -13.01 2.42
C PHE A 19 -14.15 -12.39 2.16
N THR A 20 -15.19 -13.04 2.64
CA THR A 20 -16.55 -12.48 2.68
C THR A 20 -16.83 -11.97 4.08
N LEU A 21 -17.07 -10.67 4.22
CA LEU A 21 -17.48 -10.09 5.49
C LEU A 21 -18.89 -10.55 5.85
N ASN A 22 -19.08 -11.00 7.09
CA ASN A 22 -20.42 -11.26 7.62
C ASN A 22 -21.10 -9.94 8.07
N GLU A 23 -22.41 -10.00 8.32
CA GLU A 23 -23.20 -8.80 8.64
C GLU A 23 -22.71 -8.07 9.89
N SER A 24 -22.20 -8.80 10.88
CA SER A 24 -21.66 -8.24 12.12
C SER A 24 -20.37 -7.44 11.86
N GLU A 25 -19.46 -8.00 11.06
CA GLU A 25 -18.20 -7.36 10.67
C GLU A 25 -18.46 -6.11 9.82
N VAL A 26 -19.43 -6.17 8.90
CA VAL A 26 -19.85 -5.00 8.11
C VAL A 26 -20.38 -3.90 9.02
N LYS A 27 -21.24 -4.23 9.98
CA LYS A 27 -21.77 -3.26 10.95
C LYS A 27 -20.66 -2.62 11.78
N GLN A 28 -19.68 -3.41 12.24
CA GLN A 28 -18.52 -2.90 12.97
C GLN A 28 -17.72 -1.90 12.13
N ILE A 29 -17.39 -2.24 10.89
CA ILE A 29 -16.64 -1.35 9.99
C ILE A 29 -17.39 -0.04 9.75
N ILE A 30 -18.69 -0.10 9.47
CA ILE A 30 -19.52 1.10 9.23
C ILE A 30 -19.64 1.96 10.49
N SER A 31 -19.76 1.33 11.67
CA SER A 31 -19.88 2.02 12.96
C SER A 31 -18.56 2.59 13.48
N THR A 32 -17.42 2.14 12.94
CA THR A 32 -16.11 2.57 13.39
C THR A 32 -15.89 4.04 13.02
N PRO A 33 -15.58 4.92 13.99
CA PRO A 33 -15.25 6.31 13.71
C PRO A 33 -14.10 6.38 12.71
N ARG A 34 -14.24 7.21 11.68
CA ARG A 34 -13.14 7.43 10.72
C ARG A 34 -11.97 8.04 11.46
N THR A 35 -10.85 7.32 11.50
CA THR A 35 -9.57 7.91 11.89
C THR A 35 -9.26 9.02 10.91
N GLN A 36 -9.36 10.26 11.36
CA GLN A 36 -8.84 11.39 10.60
C GLN A 36 -7.34 11.28 10.65
N ILE A 37 -6.74 10.82 9.55
CA ILE A 37 -5.31 10.93 9.37
C ILE A 37 -5.04 12.43 9.32
N THR A 38 -4.32 12.95 10.32
CA THR A 38 -3.89 14.35 10.33
C THR A 38 -3.25 14.65 8.98
N GLU A 39 -3.65 15.75 8.32
CA GLU A 39 -2.92 16.23 7.14
C GLU A 39 -1.51 16.61 7.57
N ILE A 40 -0.65 15.61 7.64
CA ILE A 40 0.78 15.78 7.63
C ILE A 40 1.13 16.34 6.26
N ASN A 41 2.03 17.33 6.22
CA ASN A 41 2.63 17.87 4.99
C ASN A 41 3.51 16.81 4.27
N VAL A 42 3.07 15.57 4.24
CA VAL A 42 3.66 14.49 3.47
C VAL A 42 3.25 14.72 2.04
N PHE A 43 4.28 14.95 1.23
CA PHE A 43 4.16 15.02 -0.21
C PHE A 43 3.45 13.76 -0.73
N ASN A 44 2.35 13.97 -1.46
CA ASN A 44 1.50 12.90 -1.98
C ASN A 44 1.39 13.00 -3.50
N ASP A 45 2.00 12.03 -4.20
CA ASP A 45 1.99 11.94 -5.66
C ASP A 45 0.59 11.83 -6.28
N VAL A 46 -0.43 11.44 -5.51
CA VAL A 46 -1.83 11.37 -5.96
C VAL A 46 -2.40 12.76 -6.21
N LYS A 47 -1.88 13.80 -5.54
CA LYS A 47 -2.31 15.20 -5.73
C LYS A 47 -1.63 15.85 -6.95
N LEU A 48 -0.68 15.17 -7.60
CA LEU A 48 0.06 15.68 -8.74
C LEU A 48 -0.61 15.35 -10.08
N THR A 49 -0.42 16.23 -11.06
CA THR A 49 -0.72 15.96 -12.47
C THR A 49 0.17 14.84 -13.03
N LYS A 50 -0.20 14.31 -14.21
CA LYS A 50 0.57 13.25 -14.87
C LYS A 50 2.00 13.70 -15.16
N GLU A 51 2.18 14.93 -15.63
CA GLU A 51 3.48 15.51 -15.95
C GLU A 51 4.35 15.65 -14.70
N GLU A 52 3.79 16.16 -13.60
CA GLU A 52 4.50 16.33 -12.33
C GLU A 52 4.94 15.00 -11.72
N ARG A 53 4.10 13.96 -11.80
CA ARG A 53 4.47 12.61 -11.34
C ARG A 53 5.67 12.04 -12.08
N VAL A 54 5.72 12.23 -13.41
CA VAL A 54 6.83 11.76 -14.24
C VAL A 54 8.11 12.50 -13.88
N ALA A 55 8.04 13.83 -13.71
CA ALA A 55 9.18 14.63 -13.30
C ALA A 55 9.68 14.26 -11.89
N HIS A 56 8.78 14.05 -10.93
CA HIS A 56 9.12 13.63 -9.57
C HIS A 56 9.79 12.25 -9.56
N SER A 57 9.23 11.29 -10.30
CA SER A 57 9.79 9.94 -10.45
C SER A 57 11.20 9.98 -11.05
N ALA A 58 11.42 10.80 -12.09
CA ALA A 58 12.74 10.97 -12.69
C ALA A 58 13.77 11.54 -11.71
N ASN A 59 13.36 12.50 -10.86
CA ASN A 59 14.23 13.06 -9.83
C ASN A 59 14.62 12.03 -8.76
N ILE A 60 13.67 11.19 -8.30
CA ILE A 60 13.97 10.08 -7.37
C ILE A 60 14.97 9.10 -8.00
N LEU A 61 14.78 8.74 -9.27
CA LEU A 61 15.66 7.80 -9.95
C LEU A 61 17.08 8.37 -10.11
N LYS A 62 17.20 9.66 -10.42
CA LYS A 62 18.50 10.35 -10.50
C LYS A 62 19.20 10.40 -9.15
N SER A 63 18.49 10.76 -8.08
CA SER A 63 19.09 10.85 -6.74
C SER A 63 19.63 9.51 -6.23
N ARG A 64 19.01 8.40 -6.64
CA ARG A 64 19.48 7.03 -6.33
C ARG A 64 20.70 6.61 -7.14
N LYS A 65 20.86 7.11 -8.37
CA LYS A 65 22.02 6.81 -9.22
C LYS A 65 23.32 7.46 -8.75
N CYS A 66 23.26 8.51 -7.92
CA CYS A 66 24.45 9.20 -7.40
C CYS A 66 25.02 8.57 -6.11
N ARG A 67 24.59 7.36 -5.72
CA ARG A 67 25.10 6.62 -4.54
C ARG A 67 25.97 5.40 -4.90
N SER A 68 26.48 5.34 -6.13
CA SER A 68 27.51 4.37 -6.55
C SER A 68 28.90 4.95 -6.44
#